data_AF-A0A7C1RAJ3-F1
#
_entry.id   AF-A0A7C1RAJ3-F1
#
_cell.length_a   1.000
_cell.length_b   1.000
_cell.length_c   1.000
_cell.angle_alpha   90.00
_cell.angle_beta   90.00
_cell.angle_gamma   90.00
#
_symmetry.space_group_name_H-M   'P 1'
#
loop_
_entity.id
_entity.type
_entity.pdbx_description
1 polymer ?
#
loop_
_entity_poly.entity_id
_entity_poly.type
_entity_poly.pdbx_seq_one_letter_code
_entity_poly.pdbx_strand_id
1 'polypeptide(L)'
;MSIKRIITVPVYIFCLLPLIFGNIEVIGKDNLSGPSRQDKSTPWEEMNFRVMKINDRLVRFIVSSELDPVDPFGGTGNYGGHKLFDDDSATAWVEGLGGHGEGEYIIAGLGKNLPLTLNIQNGYQKSEKLYKMNSRPRVLRLSVYAGIFLEGDQSEIACRYRIKELPLEKYIELDDRMGNQSFDITFPGNYTNYRDSLVTLFKSDFAEELEQRRNMCPTCDLAPRLNFFMKLEIKSVYPGSEWDDTCISGISFDYPQGRHEVISNSDIILKVYEDKNPASGKIYVDTDRETGIVLIDRTELSEYANMEDNENISVVLMAVSTDKEWAQVDFIISGEGQGRAEEYSALYNIRMLRRVDESVLDIKYGMFGFVEDNGKIWLDTIDGFVDLDRVREEMRNEKPF
;
A
#
# COMPACT_ATOMS: atom_id res chain seq x y z
N MET A 1 -56.28 64.77 -9.28
CA MET A 1 -54.96 64.98 -8.62
C MET A 1 -55.17 64.71 -7.13
N SER A 2 -54.43 63.87 -6.41
CA SER A 2 -53.15 63.23 -6.66
C SER A 2 -53.11 61.87 -5.95
N ILE A 3 -52.29 61.00 -6.51
CA ILE A 3 -52.09 59.59 -6.20
C ILE A 3 -51.29 59.45 -4.88
N LYS A 4 -51.72 58.53 -4.01
CA LYS A 4 -50.96 58.14 -2.81
C LYS A 4 -49.75 57.28 -3.23
N ARG A 5 -48.57 57.70 -2.78
CA ARG A 5 -47.28 57.02 -2.99
C ARG A 5 -47.25 55.63 -2.35
N ILE A 6 -46.74 54.68 -3.12
CA ILE A 6 -46.33 53.34 -2.73
C ILE A 6 -44.96 53.44 -2.06
N ILE A 7 -44.81 52.85 -0.87
CA ILE A 7 -43.53 52.54 -0.24
C ILE A 7 -43.42 51.02 -0.22
N THR A 8 -42.44 50.49 -0.95
CA THR A 8 -42.10 49.08 -1.02
C THR A 8 -41.08 48.76 0.07
N VAL A 9 -41.39 47.81 0.95
CA VAL A 9 -40.43 47.19 1.89
C VAL A 9 -40.35 45.71 1.50
N PRO A 10 -39.16 45.15 1.21
CA PRO A 10 -39.06 43.74 0.87
C PRO A 10 -39.18 42.86 2.12
N VAL A 11 -40.05 41.87 2.02
CA VAL A 11 -40.24 40.80 3.01
C VAL A 11 -39.11 39.78 2.82
N TYR A 12 -38.24 39.61 3.82
CA TYR A 12 -37.32 38.49 3.88
C TYR A 12 -38.07 37.22 4.26
N ILE A 13 -38.17 36.28 3.31
CA ILE A 13 -38.68 34.94 3.55
C ILE A 13 -37.59 34.15 4.28
N PHE A 14 -37.85 33.83 5.55
CA PHE A 14 -37.10 32.82 6.30
C PHE A 14 -37.41 31.44 5.70
N CYS A 15 -36.53 30.93 4.83
CA CYS A 15 -36.50 29.51 4.50
C CYS A 15 -35.68 28.77 5.56
N LEU A 16 -36.39 28.15 6.51
CA LEU A 16 -35.87 27.05 7.33
C LEU A 16 -35.61 25.85 6.40
N LEU A 17 -34.34 25.66 6.00
CA LEU A 17 -33.88 24.41 5.39
C LEU A 17 -33.62 23.39 6.53
N PRO A 18 -34.21 22.18 6.47
CA PRO A 18 -33.89 21.15 7.45
C PRO A 18 -32.44 20.69 7.25
N LEU A 19 -31.71 20.57 8.36
CA LEU A 19 -30.45 19.84 8.45
C LEU A 19 -30.72 18.38 8.07
N ILE A 20 -30.48 18.05 6.80
CA ILE A 20 -30.39 16.67 6.36
C ILE A 20 -28.96 16.23 6.71
N PHE A 21 -28.83 15.45 7.80
CA PHE A 21 -27.68 14.57 7.98
C PHE A 21 -27.72 13.54 6.85
N GLY A 22 -27.14 13.91 5.71
CA GLY A 22 -26.93 13.00 4.60
C GLY A 22 -25.75 12.12 4.93
N ASN A 23 -26.00 10.84 5.18
CA ASN A 23 -24.99 9.81 4.95
C ASN A 23 -24.46 10.01 3.53
N ILE A 24 -23.17 10.31 3.40
CA ILE A 24 -22.50 10.38 2.10
C ILE A 24 -22.55 8.97 1.52
N GLU A 25 -23.41 8.77 0.52
CA GLU A 25 -23.48 7.52 -0.24
C GLU A 25 -22.14 7.28 -0.93
N VAL A 26 -21.56 6.11 -0.67
CA VAL A 26 -20.45 5.54 -1.43
C VAL A 26 -20.95 5.30 -2.86
N ILE A 27 -20.58 6.16 -3.81
CA ILE A 27 -20.75 5.87 -5.23
C ILE A 27 -19.57 5.00 -5.67
N GLY A 28 -19.54 3.76 -5.19
CA GLY A 28 -18.69 2.71 -5.75
C GLY A 28 -19.43 2.08 -6.92
N LYS A 29 -19.27 2.60 -8.13
CA LYS A 29 -19.69 1.86 -9.32
C LYS A 29 -18.66 0.78 -9.62
N ASP A 30 -19.15 -0.46 -9.57
CA ASP A 30 -18.55 -1.71 -10.00
C ASP A 30 -17.46 -2.30 -9.10
N ASN A 31 -17.76 -3.49 -8.55
CA ASN A 31 -16.74 -4.40 -8.03
C ASN A 31 -15.69 -4.61 -9.12
N LEU A 32 -14.41 -4.33 -8.84
CA LEU A 32 -13.30 -4.63 -9.75
C LEU A 32 -13.21 -6.14 -9.98
N SER A 33 -13.89 -6.64 -11.02
CA SER A 33 -13.92 -8.05 -11.42
C SER A 33 -13.15 -8.30 -12.73
N GLY A 34 -12.03 -7.61 -12.91
CA GLY A 34 -11.27 -7.55 -14.15
C GLY A 34 -11.57 -6.28 -14.95
N PRO A 35 -10.76 -5.95 -15.98
CA PRO A 35 -10.87 -4.67 -16.66
C PRO A 35 -12.21 -4.57 -17.38
N SER A 36 -13.03 -3.61 -16.94
CA SER A 36 -14.30 -3.30 -17.57
C SER A 36 -14.06 -2.75 -18.99
N ARG A 37 -15.11 -2.63 -19.83
CA ARG A 37 -15.01 -1.90 -21.11
C ARG A 37 -14.48 -0.47 -20.95
N GLN A 38 -14.62 0.11 -19.76
CA GLN A 38 -14.19 1.47 -19.43
C GLN A 38 -12.67 1.55 -19.19
N ASP A 39 -12.05 0.49 -18.62
CA ASP A 39 -10.59 0.40 -18.41
C ASP A 39 -9.80 0.35 -19.74
N LYS A 40 -10.44 -0.04 -20.85
CA LYS A 40 -9.81 0.02 -22.18
C LYS A 40 -9.78 1.43 -22.80
N SER A 41 -10.46 2.42 -22.19
CA SER A 41 -10.67 3.73 -22.81
C SER A 41 -9.75 4.85 -22.31
N THR A 42 -9.21 4.76 -21.10
CA THR A 42 -8.22 5.73 -20.59
C THR A 42 -6.82 5.37 -21.09
N PRO A 43 -6.10 6.27 -21.77
CA PRO A 43 -4.73 5.99 -22.19
C PRO A 43 -3.80 5.87 -20.98
N TRP A 44 -2.67 5.19 -21.16
CA TRP A 44 -1.56 5.28 -20.22
C TRP A 44 -0.91 6.66 -20.35
N GLU A 45 -0.58 7.28 -19.22
CA GLU A 45 0.15 8.54 -19.17
C GLU A 45 1.54 8.33 -18.58
N GLU A 46 2.53 9.13 -18.97
CA GLU A 46 3.85 9.09 -18.34
C GLU A 46 3.94 10.14 -17.23
N MET A 47 4.37 9.72 -16.03
CA MET A 47 4.62 10.60 -14.91
C MET A 47 5.99 10.32 -14.28
N ASN A 48 6.68 11.38 -13.87
CA ASN A 48 7.95 11.32 -13.17
C ASN A 48 7.74 11.59 -11.69
N PHE A 49 7.84 10.56 -10.86
CA PHE A 49 7.70 10.67 -9.41
C PHE A 49 9.04 11.03 -8.79
N ARG A 50 9.07 12.06 -7.95
CA ARG A 50 10.21 12.31 -7.05
C ARG A 50 10.43 11.09 -6.19
N VAL A 51 11.69 10.71 -6.01
CA VAL A 51 12.07 9.59 -5.15
C VAL A 51 13.02 10.08 -4.08
N MET A 52 12.66 9.86 -2.83
CA MET A 52 13.47 10.30 -1.68
C MET A 52 13.46 9.25 -0.58
N LYS A 53 14.57 9.12 0.14
CA LYS A 53 14.63 8.33 1.37
C LYS A 53 14.35 9.25 2.56
N ILE A 54 13.26 9.02 3.27
CA ILE A 54 12.80 9.82 4.42
C ILE A 54 12.48 8.85 5.56
N ASN A 55 13.05 9.06 6.75
CA ASN A 55 12.90 8.17 7.91
C ASN A 55 13.09 6.68 7.56
N ASP A 56 14.15 6.40 6.80
CA ASP A 56 14.49 5.09 6.24
C ASP A 56 13.50 4.46 5.24
N ARG A 57 12.45 5.17 4.86
CA ARG A 57 11.45 4.75 3.87
C ARG A 57 11.71 5.40 2.53
N LEU A 58 11.59 4.62 1.45
CA LEU A 58 11.64 5.16 0.09
C LEU A 58 10.25 5.68 -0.29
N VAL A 59 10.09 7.00 -0.37
CA VAL A 59 8.83 7.63 -0.76
C VAL A 59 8.86 8.02 -2.23
N ARG A 60 7.70 7.92 -2.87
CA ARG A 60 7.47 8.36 -4.25
C ARG A 60 6.31 9.34 -4.27
N PHE A 61 6.52 10.53 -4.79
CA PHE A 61 5.45 11.51 -4.81
C PHE A 61 5.55 12.51 -5.96
N ILE A 62 4.43 13.16 -6.25
CA ILE A 62 4.29 14.36 -7.07
C ILE A 62 3.44 15.33 -6.26
N VAL A 63 3.77 16.62 -6.31
CA VAL A 63 2.89 17.69 -5.86
C VAL A 63 2.65 18.63 -7.04
N SER A 64 1.48 19.25 -7.11
CA SER A 64 1.10 20.17 -8.19
C SER A 64 1.96 21.44 -8.18
N SER A 65 2.29 21.94 -6.99
CA SER A 65 3.12 23.12 -6.77
C SER A 65 3.79 23.07 -5.39
N GLU A 66 4.77 23.95 -5.16
CA GLU A 66 5.46 24.11 -3.87
C GLU A 66 5.76 25.61 -3.67
N LEU A 67 5.55 26.12 -2.45
CA LEU A 67 6.01 27.46 -2.08
C LEU A 67 7.55 27.48 -2.01
N ASP A 68 8.16 28.53 -2.58
CA ASP A 68 9.61 28.70 -2.69
C ASP A 68 10.33 27.45 -3.26
N PRO A 69 9.98 27.01 -4.49
CA PRO A 69 10.54 25.80 -5.06
C PRO A 69 12.05 25.97 -5.29
N VAL A 70 12.81 24.93 -4.95
CA VAL A 70 14.27 24.89 -5.13
C VAL A 70 14.64 23.98 -6.29
N ASP A 71 15.82 24.19 -6.87
CA ASP A 71 16.39 23.22 -7.80
C ASP A 71 16.51 21.86 -7.08
N PRO A 72 15.87 20.80 -7.58
CA PRO A 72 15.90 19.49 -6.94
C PRO A 72 17.29 18.84 -6.91
N PHE A 73 18.22 19.29 -7.76
CA PHE A 73 19.63 18.88 -7.68
C PHE A 73 20.43 19.75 -6.69
N GLY A 74 19.90 20.92 -6.33
CA GLY A 74 20.49 21.86 -5.38
C GLY A 74 20.09 21.62 -3.92
N GLY A 75 19.07 20.80 -3.65
CA GLY A 75 18.65 20.43 -2.31
C GLY A 75 17.14 20.22 -2.17
N THR A 76 16.65 20.31 -0.93
CA THR A 76 15.23 20.17 -0.58
C THR A 76 14.68 21.51 -0.10
N GLY A 77 13.48 21.88 -0.57
CA GLY A 77 12.84 23.15 -0.21
C GLY A 77 12.29 23.16 1.21
N ASN A 78 12.01 24.33 1.77
CA ASN A 78 11.43 24.40 3.13
C ASN A 78 9.98 23.91 3.18
N TYR A 79 9.25 24.00 2.05
CA TYR A 79 7.82 23.73 1.95
C TYR A 79 7.48 22.66 0.90
N GLY A 80 8.46 21.84 0.53
CA GLY A 80 8.29 20.84 -0.53
C GLY A 80 7.48 19.61 -0.09
N GLY A 81 7.01 18.82 -1.05
CA GLY A 81 6.15 17.66 -0.82
C GLY A 81 6.76 16.57 0.07
N HIS A 82 8.10 16.52 0.17
CA HIS A 82 8.80 15.58 1.06
C HIS A 82 8.46 15.79 2.54
N LYS A 83 8.02 16.98 2.95
CA LYS A 83 7.56 17.29 4.30
C LYS A 83 6.32 16.50 4.71
N LEU A 84 5.53 16.03 3.75
CA LEU A 84 4.35 15.21 4.04
C LEU A 84 4.69 13.86 4.68
N PHE A 85 5.94 13.41 4.59
CA PHE A 85 6.36 12.06 4.97
C PHE A 85 7.48 12.05 6.02
N ASP A 86 7.82 13.19 6.63
CA ASP A 86 8.94 13.31 7.58
C ASP A 86 8.55 13.06 9.05
N ASP A 87 7.28 12.69 9.29
CA ASP A 87 6.70 12.44 10.61
C ASP A 87 6.80 13.66 11.57
N ASP A 88 6.99 14.88 11.04
CA ASP A 88 7.10 16.12 11.82
C ASP A 88 5.99 17.13 11.47
N SER A 89 4.97 17.18 12.34
CA SER A 89 3.87 18.16 12.24
C SER A 89 4.30 19.64 12.31
N ALA A 90 5.54 19.93 12.72
CA ALA A 90 6.10 21.28 12.69
C ALA A 90 6.69 21.67 11.33
N THR A 91 6.59 20.80 10.32
CA THR A 91 6.83 21.09 8.91
C THR A 91 5.52 20.97 8.11
N ALA A 92 5.53 21.40 6.84
CA ALA A 92 4.40 21.25 5.95
C ALA A 92 4.82 21.30 4.48
N TRP A 93 4.09 20.59 3.63
CA TRP A 93 3.94 21.01 2.25
C TRP A 93 3.03 22.23 2.21
N VAL A 94 3.47 23.25 1.48
CA VAL A 94 2.68 24.45 1.18
C VAL A 94 2.63 24.54 -0.32
N GLU A 95 1.42 24.56 -0.87
CA GLU A 95 1.24 24.82 -2.30
C GLU A 95 1.72 26.24 -2.64
N GLY A 96 2.11 26.46 -3.89
CA GLY A 96 2.82 27.68 -4.32
C GLY A 96 2.10 28.48 -5.39
N LEU A 97 0.82 28.21 -5.64
CA LEU A 97 0.02 28.94 -6.63
C LEU A 97 -0.92 29.91 -5.93
N GLY A 98 -1.03 31.13 -6.48
CA GLY A 98 -1.90 32.14 -5.88
C GLY A 98 -3.36 31.68 -5.79
N GLY A 99 -4.01 31.98 -4.67
CA GLY A 99 -5.34 31.51 -4.34
C GLY A 99 -5.34 30.56 -3.15
N HIS A 100 -6.48 29.91 -2.93
CA HIS A 100 -6.70 29.09 -1.74
C HIS A 100 -6.25 27.62 -1.88
N GLY A 101 -5.55 27.26 -2.94
CA GLY A 101 -5.12 25.86 -3.20
C GLY A 101 -6.22 24.91 -3.72
N GLU A 102 -7.39 25.40 -4.12
CA GLU A 102 -8.42 24.55 -4.75
C GLU A 102 -7.94 24.01 -6.10
N GLY A 103 -7.97 22.69 -6.29
CA GLY A 103 -7.42 22.00 -7.45
C GLY A 103 -5.97 21.55 -7.29
N GLU A 104 -5.25 22.06 -6.29
CA GLU A 104 -3.90 21.59 -5.96
C GLU A 104 -3.96 20.17 -5.42
N TYR A 105 -2.89 19.40 -5.66
CA TYR A 105 -2.90 17.97 -5.38
C TYR A 105 -1.53 17.41 -5.02
N ILE A 106 -1.60 16.27 -4.33
CA ILE A 106 -0.48 15.37 -4.09
C ILE A 106 -0.80 14.05 -4.79
N ILE A 107 0.19 13.41 -5.41
CA ILE A 107 0.11 12.01 -5.82
C ILE A 107 1.15 11.25 -5.02
N ALA A 108 0.73 10.39 -4.10
CA ALA A 108 1.61 9.60 -3.24
C ALA A 108 1.66 8.14 -3.69
N GLY A 109 2.85 7.53 -3.69
CA GLY A 109 3.03 6.11 -3.95
C GLY A 109 2.55 5.26 -2.77
N LEU A 110 1.76 4.22 -3.08
CA LEU A 110 1.20 3.27 -2.11
C LEU A 110 1.95 1.92 -2.09
N GLY A 111 2.88 1.73 -3.03
CA GLY A 111 3.55 0.43 -3.19
C GLY A 111 2.65 -0.58 -3.88
N LYS A 112 2.69 -1.85 -3.48
CA LYS A 112 1.98 -2.92 -4.20
C LYS A 112 0.52 -3.09 -3.79
N ASN A 113 0.12 -2.53 -2.66
CA ASN A 113 -1.23 -2.70 -2.11
C ASN A 113 -1.97 -1.39 -2.02
N LEU A 114 -3.29 -1.49 -1.92
CA LEU A 114 -4.11 -0.36 -1.50
C LEU A 114 -4.20 -0.35 0.04
N PRO A 115 -4.08 0.83 0.67
CA PRO A 115 -4.22 0.97 2.12
C PRO A 115 -5.67 0.88 2.57
N LEU A 116 -5.88 0.58 3.86
CA LEU A 116 -7.17 0.64 4.53
C LEU A 116 -7.48 2.05 5.01
N THR A 117 -6.47 2.75 5.53
CA THR A 117 -6.64 4.05 6.19
C THR A 117 -5.69 5.08 5.59
N LEU A 118 -6.21 6.29 5.40
CA LEU A 118 -5.40 7.51 5.21
C LEU A 118 -5.41 8.28 6.52
N ASN A 119 -4.22 8.54 7.04
CA ASN A 119 -3.96 9.45 8.15
C ASN A 119 -3.47 10.78 7.56
N ILE A 120 -4.05 11.89 8.02
CA ILE A 120 -3.71 13.22 7.52
C ILE A 120 -3.71 14.26 8.63
N GLN A 121 -2.69 15.11 8.61
CA GLN A 121 -2.56 16.32 9.41
C GLN A 121 -2.77 17.53 8.50
N ASN A 122 -4.02 17.99 8.38
CA ASN A 122 -4.34 19.16 7.57
C ASN A 122 -3.80 20.44 8.23
N GLY A 123 -3.47 21.46 7.42
CA GLY A 123 -2.93 22.74 7.87
C GLY A 123 -1.47 22.67 8.32
N TYR A 124 -0.88 23.85 8.58
CA TYR A 124 0.49 23.95 9.07
C TYR A 124 0.52 23.91 10.61
N GLN A 125 0.84 22.74 11.17
CA GLN A 125 0.61 22.44 12.58
C GLN A 125 1.75 22.87 13.53
N LYS A 126 2.75 23.62 13.04
CA LYS A 126 3.86 24.14 13.85
C LYS A 126 3.42 24.99 15.05
N SER A 127 2.29 25.68 14.95
CA SER A 127 1.63 26.35 16.07
C SER A 127 0.16 26.61 15.74
N GLU A 128 -0.68 26.76 16.75
CA GLU A 128 -2.10 27.13 16.56
C GLU A 128 -2.25 28.45 15.78
N LYS A 129 -1.32 29.38 15.98
CA LYS A 129 -1.27 30.64 15.23
C LYS A 129 -1.07 30.38 13.74
N LEU A 130 -0.03 29.63 13.36
CA LEU A 130 0.25 29.32 11.95
C LEU A 130 -0.87 28.48 11.31
N TYR A 131 -1.45 27.55 12.06
CA TYR A 131 -2.57 26.73 11.61
C TYR A 131 -3.79 27.57 11.16
N LYS A 132 -4.09 28.64 11.91
CA LYS A 132 -5.22 29.55 11.61
C LYS A 132 -4.89 30.60 10.54
N MET A 133 -3.62 31.02 10.46
CA MET A 133 -3.20 32.03 9.49
C MET A 133 -3.14 31.50 8.06
N ASN A 134 -2.85 30.22 7.86
CA ASN A 134 -2.80 29.57 6.55
C ASN A 134 -4.11 28.87 6.20
N SER A 135 -4.37 28.71 4.91
CA SER A 135 -5.45 27.84 4.44
C SER A 135 -5.11 26.37 4.73
N ARG A 136 -6.16 25.55 4.84
CA ARG A 136 -6.02 24.12 5.15
C ARG A 136 -7.14 23.33 4.48
N PRO A 137 -6.87 22.10 3.98
CA PRO A 137 -7.89 21.34 3.27
C PRO A 137 -9.11 21.06 4.15
N ARG A 138 -10.28 21.18 3.53
CA ARG A 138 -11.57 20.79 4.09
C ARG A 138 -12.13 19.57 3.37
N VAL A 139 -12.13 19.55 2.04
CA VAL A 139 -12.60 18.38 1.27
C VAL A 139 -11.49 17.94 0.32
N LEU A 140 -11.18 16.66 0.35
CA LEU A 140 -10.26 16.02 -0.60
C LEU A 140 -11.02 15.02 -1.48
N ARG A 141 -10.70 15.02 -2.77
CA ARG A 141 -11.03 13.92 -3.69
C ARG A 141 -9.82 13.00 -3.78
N LEU A 142 -10.04 11.73 -3.49
CA LEU A 142 -9.07 10.66 -3.60
C LEU A 142 -9.31 9.92 -4.91
N SER A 143 -8.30 9.85 -5.78
CA SER A 143 -8.30 9.01 -7.00
C SER A 143 -7.15 8.02 -6.93
N VAL A 144 -7.36 6.78 -7.40
CA VAL A 144 -6.30 5.76 -7.42
C VAL A 144 -5.76 5.55 -8.83
N TYR A 145 -4.45 5.38 -8.95
CA TYR A 145 -3.77 5.05 -10.19
C TYR A 145 -3.01 3.74 -10.04
N ALA A 146 -2.95 2.94 -11.10
CA ALA A 146 -1.94 1.91 -11.26
C ALA A 146 -0.79 2.47 -12.10
N GLY A 147 0.44 2.26 -11.65
CA GLY A 147 1.65 2.67 -12.36
C GLY A 147 2.59 1.50 -12.61
N ILE A 148 3.04 1.37 -13.84
CA ILE A 148 4.02 0.40 -14.28
C ILE A 148 5.40 1.06 -14.39
N PHE A 149 6.37 0.47 -13.70
CA PHE A 149 7.78 0.78 -13.84
C PHE A 149 8.49 -0.32 -14.63
N LEU A 150 9.40 0.07 -15.52
CA LEU A 150 10.34 -0.84 -16.18
C LEU A 150 11.76 -0.52 -15.71
N GLU A 151 12.61 -1.53 -15.66
CA GLU A 151 14.03 -1.31 -15.39
C GLU A 151 14.63 -0.29 -16.37
N GLY A 152 15.46 0.61 -15.85
CA GLY A 152 16.02 1.74 -16.59
C GLY A 152 15.18 3.00 -16.58
N ASP A 153 13.94 2.97 -16.08
CA ASP A 153 13.08 4.16 -15.95
C ASP A 153 13.35 4.95 -14.65
N GLN A 154 14.61 5.04 -14.25
CA GLN A 154 15.02 5.78 -13.05
C GLN A 154 16.14 6.76 -13.40
N SER A 155 16.09 7.92 -12.78
CA SER A 155 17.20 8.87 -12.69
C SER A 155 17.67 8.95 -11.24
N GLU A 156 18.62 9.84 -10.95
CA GLU A 156 19.11 10.09 -9.59
C GLU A 156 18.00 10.53 -8.62
N ILE A 157 16.99 11.25 -9.11
CA ILE A 157 16.00 11.95 -8.27
C ILE A 157 14.54 11.61 -8.59
N ALA A 158 14.30 10.78 -9.61
CA ALA A 158 12.95 10.46 -10.05
C ALA A 158 12.84 9.08 -10.71
N CYS A 159 11.67 8.46 -10.57
CA CYS A 159 11.28 7.27 -11.34
C CYS A 159 10.15 7.63 -12.31
N ARG A 160 10.30 7.21 -13.55
CA ARG A 160 9.25 7.32 -14.57
C ARG A 160 8.32 6.12 -14.50
N TYR A 161 7.02 6.39 -14.46
CA TYR A 161 5.97 5.39 -14.47
C TYR A 161 5.04 5.63 -15.65
N ARG A 162 4.52 4.55 -16.23
CA ARG A 162 3.31 4.59 -17.07
C ARG A 162 2.14 4.38 -16.14
N ILE A 163 1.34 5.41 -15.94
CA ILE A 163 0.22 5.41 -15.02
C ILE A 163 -1.11 5.32 -15.75
N LYS A 164 -2.11 4.80 -15.07
CA LYS A 164 -3.49 4.70 -15.54
C LYS A 164 -4.42 4.92 -14.36
N GLU A 165 -5.33 5.88 -14.48
CA GLU A 165 -6.36 6.12 -13.47
C GLU A 165 -7.31 4.92 -13.42
N LEU A 166 -7.57 4.45 -12.21
CA LEU A 166 -8.54 3.39 -11.94
C LEU A 166 -9.89 4.02 -11.65
N PRO A 167 -11.01 3.30 -11.88
CA PRO A 167 -12.35 3.79 -11.53
C PRO A 167 -12.62 3.73 -10.02
N LEU A 168 -11.64 4.13 -9.21
CA LEU A 168 -11.69 4.16 -7.75
C LEU A 168 -11.54 5.60 -7.29
N GLU A 169 -12.65 6.15 -6.78
CA GLU A 169 -12.66 7.49 -6.20
C GLU A 169 -13.42 7.53 -4.87
N LYS A 170 -12.98 8.44 -3.99
CA LYS A 170 -13.64 8.70 -2.71
C LYS A 170 -13.49 10.17 -2.34
N TYR A 171 -14.48 10.72 -1.64
CA TYR A 171 -14.38 12.04 -1.05
C TYR A 171 -14.25 11.90 0.47
N ILE A 172 -13.36 12.68 1.07
CA ILE A 172 -13.24 12.80 2.52
C ILE A 172 -13.38 14.27 2.92
N GLU A 173 -14.06 14.52 4.03
CA GLU A 173 -14.18 15.85 4.63
C GLU A 173 -13.40 15.85 5.95
N LEU A 174 -12.51 16.83 6.10
CA LEU A 174 -11.62 17.00 7.23
C LEU A 174 -12.20 18.00 8.22
N ASP A 175 -12.05 17.69 9.49
CA ASP A 175 -12.38 18.61 10.57
C ASP A 175 -11.41 19.79 10.58
N ASP A 176 -11.90 20.95 11.00
CA ASP A 176 -11.08 22.12 11.31
C ASP A 176 -10.38 21.97 12.68
N ARG A 177 -9.45 21.02 12.78
CA ARG A 177 -8.65 20.77 13.98
C ARG A 177 -7.23 20.34 13.66
N MET A 178 -6.30 20.71 14.56
CA MET A 178 -4.95 20.16 14.58
C MET A 178 -4.95 18.68 15.02
N GLY A 179 -3.81 18.02 14.82
CA GLY A 179 -3.62 16.60 15.10
C GLY A 179 -3.94 15.71 13.90
N ASN A 180 -3.74 14.42 14.10
CA ASN A 180 -4.01 13.41 13.07
C ASN A 180 -5.52 13.18 12.92
N GLN A 181 -5.96 12.97 11.67
CA GLN A 181 -7.31 12.56 11.30
C GLN A 181 -7.21 11.31 10.43
N SER A 182 -8.00 10.28 10.73
CA SER A 182 -7.92 8.97 10.10
C SER A 182 -9.21 8.69 9.34
N PHE A 183 -9.09 8.26 8.09
CA PHE A 183 -10.21 8.00 7.20
C PHE A 183 -10.09 6.59 6.61
N ASP A 184 -11.17 5.81 6.69
CA ASP A 184 -11.28 4.57 5.92
C ASP A 184 -11.33 4.91 4.43
N ILE A 185 -10.39 4.34 3.68
CA ILE A 185 -10.24 4.50 2.23
C ILE A 185 -10.21 3.14 1.53
N THR A 186 -10.74 2.12 2.18
CA THR A 186 -10.88 0.78 1.62
C THR A 186 -11.79 0.83 0.40
N PHE A 187 -11.34 0.20 -0.68
CA PHE A 187 -12.16 -0.06 -1.86
C PHE A 187 -12.56 -1.54 -1.90
N PRO A 188 -13.74 -1.90 -2.43
CA PRO A 188 -14.13 -3.29 -2.61
C PRO A 188 -13.47 -3.89 -3.86
N GLY A 189 -12.91 -5.10 -3.78
CA GLY A 189 -12.42 -5.82 -4.97
C GLY A 189 -11.32 -6.86 -4.69
N ASN A 190 -11.07 -7.72 -5.68
CA ASN A 190 -9.90 -8.62 -5.68
C ASN A 190 -8.77 -7.98 -6.49
N TYR A 191 -7.80 -7.39 -5.78
CA TYR A 191 -6.71 -6.65 -6.39
C TYR A 191 -5.69 -7.55 -7.11
N THR A 192 -5.55 -8.82 -6.74
CA THR A 192 -4.60 -9.74 -7.37
C THR A 192 -4.94 -9.98 -8.83
N ASN A 193 -6.19 -10.37 -9.13
CA ASN A 193 -6.65 -10.58 -10.50
C ASN A 193 -6.61 -9.29 -11.34
N TYR A 194 -6.83 -8.15 -10.68
CA TYR A 194 -6.80 -6.86 -11.34
C TYR A 194 -5.37 -6.44 -11.70
N ARG A 195 -4.39 -6.68 -10.82
CA ARG A 195 -2.95 -6.45 -11.09
C ARG A 195 -2.48 -7.24 -12.31
N ASP A 196 -2.78 -8.54 -12.38
CA ASP A 196 -2.37 -9.39 -13.51
C ASP A 196 -2.98 -8.92 -14.84
N SER A 197 -4.24 -8.47 -14.79
CA SER A 197 -4.93 -7.92 -15.95
C SER A 197 -4.31 -6.61 -16.43
N LEU A 198 -3.92 -5.72 -15.52
CA LEU A 198 -3.25 -4.46 -15.84
C LEU A 198 -1.85 -4.67 -16.41
N VAL A 199 -1.08 -5.62 -15.85
CA VAL A 199 0.23 -6.00 -16.39
C VAL A 199 0.10 -6.61 -17.79
N THR A 200 -0.91 -7.45 -18.02
CA THR A 200 -1.20 -8.04 -19.34
C THR A 200 -1.58 -6.96 -20.35
N LEU A 201 -2.45 -6.03 -19.96
CA LEU A 201 -2.83 -4.88 -20.80
C LEU A 201 -1.61 -4.03 -21.15
N PHE A 202 -0.77 -3.70 -20.16
CA PHE A 202 0.47 -2.94 -20.38
C PHE A 202 1.39 -3.63 -21.38
N LYS A 203 1.64 -4.95 -21.22
CA LYS A 203 2.49 -5.71 -22.15
C LYS A 203 1.95 -5.69 -23.57
N SER A 204 0.63 -5.68 -23.74
CA SER A 204 -0.02 -5.56 -25.04
C SER A 204 0.16 -4.17 -25.62
N ASP A 205 -0.13 -3.12 -24.85
CA ASP A 205 -0.10 -1.73 -25.30
C ASP A 205 1.34 -1.23 -25.61
N PHE A 206 2.34 -1.79 -24.91
CA PHE A 206 3.75 -1.40 -25.03
C PHE A 206 4.63 -2.52 -25.64
N ALA A 207 4.05 -3.44 -26.40
CA ALA A 207 4.78 -4.60 -26.95
C ALA A 207 6.01 -4.20 -27.78
N GLU A 208 5.88 -3.18 -28.64
CA GLU A 208 6.97 -2.68 -29.48
C GLU A 208 8.09 -2.05 -28.65
N GLU A 209 7.76 -1.22 -27.64
CA GLU A 209 8.75 -0.63 -26.73
C GLU A 209 9.51 -1.73 -25.97
N LEU A 210 8.80 -2.74 -25.46
CA LEU A 210 9.40 -3.86 -24.75
C LEU A 210 10.34 -4.68 -25.64
N GLU A 211 10.00 -4.89 -26.92
CA GLU A 211 10.86 -5.56 -27.88
C GLU A 211 12.11 -4.73 -28.19
N GLN A 212 11.95 -3.43 -28.46
CA GLN A 212 13.06 -2.52 -28.73
C GLN A 212 14.05 -2.47 -27.55
N ARG A 213 13.54 -2.31 -26.32
CA ARG A 213 14.38 -2.33 -25.11
C ARG A 213 15.08 -3.66 -24.92
N ARG A 214 14.42 -4.79 -25.20
CA ARG A 214 15.01 -6.13 -25.11
C ARG A 214 16.14 -6.32 -26.12
N ASN A 215 15.99 -5.77 -27.32
CA ASN A 215 17.05 -5.78 -28.34
C ASN A 215 18.25 -4.91 -27.93
N MET A 216 18.00 -3.77 -27.25
CA MET A 216 19.07 -2.90 -26.75
C MET A 216 19.80 -3.48 -25.52
N CYS A 217 19.07 -4.14 -24.62
CA CYS A 217 19.62 -4.78 -23.43
C CYS A 217 19.01 -6.18 -23.24
N PRO A 218 19.61 -7.21 -23.85
CA PRO A 218 19.10 -8.59 -23.74
C PRO A 218 19.15 -9.16 -22.32
N THR A 219 19.95 -8.57 -21.44
CA THR A 219 20.14 -9.01 -20.05
C THR A 219 19.29 -8.25 -19.03
N CYS A 220 18.57 -7.20 -19.43
CA CYS A 220 17.75 -6.39 -18.53
C CYS A 220 16.44 -7.11 -18.15
N ASP A 221 16.01 -6.97 -16.89
CA ASP A 221 14.69 -7.39 -16.40
C ASP A 221 13.62 -6.37 -16.81
N LEU A 222 13.10 -6.54 -18.02
CA LEU A 222 12.00 -5.71 -18.55
C LEU A 222 10.62 -6.17 -18.06
N ALA A 223 10.54 -6.93 -16.97
CA ALA A 223 9.25 -7.30 -16.41
C ALA A 223 8.58 -6.07 -15.77
N PRO A 224 7.31 -5.80 -16.13
CA PRO A 224 6.54 -4.69 -15.57
C PRO A 224 6.38 -4.78 -14.05
N ARG A 225 6.77 -3.72 -13.32
CA ARG A 225 6.59 -3.62 -11.86
C ARG A 225 5.42 -2.69 -11.54
N LEU A 226 4.29 -3.27 -11.12
CA LEU A 226 3.06 -2.53 -10.82
C LEU A 226 3.04 -2.03 -9.38
N ASN A 227 2.88 -0.72 -9.24
CA ASN A 227 2.65 -0.01 -7.97
C ASN A 227 1.35 0.80 -8.06
N PHE A 228 0.66 0.97 -6.94
CA PHE A 228 -0.47 1.88 -6.84
C PHE A 228 -0.04 3.26 -6.35
N PHE A 229 -0.83 4.25 -6.72
CA PHE A 229 -0.65 5.64 -6.32
C PHE A 229 -2.01 6.23 -5.96
N MET A 230 -2.05 7.15 -5.00
CA MET A 230 -3.24 7.91 -4.65
C MET A 230 -3.03 9.38 -4.93
N LYS A 231 -3.92 9.99 -5.70
CA LYS A 231 -4.03 11.44 -5.82
C LYS A 231 -4.98 11.98 -4.75
N LEU A 232 -4.53 12.94 -3.98
CA LEU A 232 -5.29 13.72 -3.02
C LEU A 232 -5.47 15.11 -3.62
N GLU A 233 -6.63 15.40 -4.20
CA GLU A 233 -6.95 16.69 -4.82
C GLU A 233 -7.80 17.54 -3.88
N ILE A 234 -7.36 18.77 -3.62
CA ILE A 234 -8.06 19.74 -2.77
C ILE A 234 -9.30 20.25 -3.51
N LYS A 235 -10.49 19.99 -2.94
CA LYS A 235 -11.78 20.43 -3.51
C LYS A 235 -12.37 21.63 -2.81
N SER A 236 -12.02 21.83 -1.54
CA SER A 236 -12.35 23.04 -0.79
C SER A 236 -11.44 23.15 0.44
N VAL A 237 -11.37 24.36 1.01
CA VAL A 237 -10.50 24.65 2.15
C VAL A 237 -11.23 25.40 3.25
N TYR A 238 -10.65 25.39 4.45
CA TYR A 238 -10.88 26.43 5.43
C TYR A 238 -9.88 27.57 5.16
N PRO A 239 -10.35 28.77 4.80
CA PRO A 239 -9.45 29.88 4.48
C PRO A 239 -8.59 30.28 5.68
N GLY A 240 -7.33 30.61 5.41
CA GLY A 240 -6.45 31.25 6.37
C GLY A 240 -6.88 32.67 6.71
N SER A 241 -6.52 33.15 7.90
CA SER A 241 -6.79 34.54 8.28
C SER A 241 -5.81 35.55 7.68
N GLU A 242 -4.68 35.09 7.16
CA GLU A 242 -3.61 35.97 6.63
C GLU A 242 -3.11 35.53 5.25
N TRP A 243 -2.87 34.23 5.06
CA TRP A 243 -2.36 33.66 3.82
C TRP A 243 -3.38 32.76 3.16
N ASP A 244 -3.42 32.81 1.84
CA ASP A 244 -4.28 31.98 1.02
C ASP A 244 -3.66 30.61 0.73
N ASP A 245 -2.32 30.47 0.80
CA ASP A 245 -1.63 29.21 0.56
C ASP A 245 -2.15 28.08 1.46
N THR A 246 -2.46 26.93 0.85
CA THR A 246 -2.94 25.75 1.58
C THR A 246 -1.80 24.85 2.05
N CYS A 247 -1.85 24.51 3.35
CA CYS A 247 -0.83 23.69 3.99
C CYS A 247 -1.34 22.29 4.36
N ILE A 248 -0.46 21.29 4.26
CA ILE A 248 -0.65 19.95 4.83
C ILE A 248 0.65 19.55 5.53
N SER A 249 0.56 19.24 6.82
CA SER A 249 1.72 18.90 7.65
C SER A 249 2.18 17.46 7.51
N GLY A 250 1.29 16.52 7.18
CA GLY A 250 1.68 15.11 7.09
C GLY A 250 0.58 14.22 6.54
N ILE A 251 0.99 13.16 5.85
CA ILE A 251 0.13 12.04 5.47
C ILE A 251 0.81 10.71 5.77
N SER A 252 0.03 9.71 6.16
CA SER A 252 0.49 8.33 6.22
C SER A 252 -0.63 7.37 5.87
N PHE A 253 -0.26 6.13 5.57
CA PHE A 253 -1.20 5.11 5.14
C PHE A 253 -1.06 3.88 6.01
N ASP A 254 -2.19 3.39 6.52
CA ASP A 254 -2.21 2.10 7.20
C ASP A 254 -2.70 1.04 6.23
N TYR A 255 -1.92 -0.04 6.15
CA TYR A 255 -2.23 -1.21 5.35
C TYR A 255 -2.85 -2.28 6.27
N PRO A 256 -3.55 -3.28 5.71
CA PRO A 256 -4.01 -4.41 6.49
C PRO A 256 -2.84 -5.00 7.31
N GLN A 257 -2.96 -4.97 8.63
CA GLN A 257 -2.03 -5.64 9.54
C GLN A 257 -2.29 -7.15 9.44
N GLY A 258 -1.24 -7.94 9.22
CA GLY A 258 -1.35 -9.38 9.06
C GLY A 258 -1.42 -9.83 7.60
N ARG A 259 -0.39 -10.59 7.20
CA ARG A 259 -0.13 -11.20 5.89
C ARG A 259 0.28 -10.24 4.78
N HIS A 260 1.55 -9.87 4.85
CA HIS A 260 2.52 -10.22 3.81
C HIS A 260 1.93 -10.54 2.42
N GLU A 261 2.14 -9.57 1.55
CA GLU A 261 2.08 -9.63 0.09
C GLU A 261 2.35 -11.02 -0.48
N VAL A 262 1.34 -11.67 -1.06
CA VAL A 262 1.61 -12.83 -1.94
C VAL A 262 2.70 -12.41 -2.93
N ILE A 263 3.82 -13.13 -2.92
CA ILE A 263 4.89 -12.94 -3.88
C ILE A 263 4.27 -13.16 -5.26
N SER A 264 4.44 -12.19 -6.16
CA SER A 264 3.83 -12.25 -7.49
C SER A 264 4.19 -13.57 -8.20
N ASN A 265 3.26 -14.11 -8.99
CA ASN A 265 3.52 -15.29 -9.83
C ASN A 265 4.66 -15.04 -10.85
N SER A 266 4.99 -13.78 -11.12
CA SER A 266 6.11 -13.38 -11.99
C SER A 266 7.47 -13.37 -11.30
N ASP A 267 7.51 -13.41 -9.98
CA ASP A 267 8.73 -13.20 -9.22
C ASP A 267 9.42 -14.55 -9.01
N ILE A 268 10.74 -14.58 -9.12
CA ILE A 268 11.52 -15.78 -8.92
C ILE A 268 12.03 -15.75 -7.48
N ILE A 269 11.62 -16.73 -6.67
CA ILE A 269 12.15 -16.88 -5.31
C ILE A 269 13.60 -17.36 -5.42
N LEU A 270 14.53 -16.58 -4.89
CA LEU A 270 15.96 -16.85 -4.95
C LEU A 270 16.43 -17.62 -3.73
N LYS A 271 15.98 -17.23 -2.53
CA LYS A 271 16.34 -17.88 -1.27
C LYS A 271 15.32 -17.62 -0.16
N VAL A 272 15.30 -18.54 0.81
CA VAL A 272 14.62 -18.39 2.10
C VAL A 272 15.67 -18.61 3.18
N TYR A 273 15.69 -17.77 4.21
CA TYR A 273 16.75 -17.79 5.20
C TYR A 273 16.29 -17.21 6.54
N GLU A 274 16.87 -17.72 7.63
CA GLU A 274 16.68 -17.17 8.97
C GLU A 274 17.42 -15.85 9.15
N ASP A 275 16.93 -15.01 10.06
CA ASP A 275 17.66 -13.82 10.50
C ASP A 275 19.06 -14.19 11.02
N LYS A 276 20.01 -13.28 10.83
CA LYS A 276 21.36 -13.41 11.42
C LYS A 276 21.33 -13.41 12.94
N ASN A 277 20.28 -12.87 13.55
CA ASN A 277 19.99 -12.98 14.96
C ASN A 277 18.93 -14.06 15.20
N PRO A 278 19.31 -15.28 15.63
CA PRO A 278 18.36 -16.36 15.89
C PRO A 278 17.30 -16.01 16.92
N ALA A 279 17.62 -15.12 17.87
CA ALA A 279 16.67 -14.68 18.91
C ALA A 279 15.53 -13.81 18.36
N SER A 280 15.64 -13.32 17.12
CA SER A 280 14.52 -12.62 16.47
C SER A 280 13.39 -13.56 16.09
N GLY A 281 13.69 -14.84 15.83
CA GLY A 281 12.74 -15.81 15.30
C GLY A 281 12.12 -15.41 13.96
N LYS A 282 12.85 -14.65 13.14
CA LYS A 282 12.40 -14.21 11.81
C LYS A 282 12.95 -15.10 10.70
N ILE A 283 12.11 -15.37 9.71
CA ILE A 283 12.49 -16.02 8.44
C ILE A 283 12.13 -15.07 7.31
N TYR A 284 13.06 -14.90 6.38
CA TYR A 284 12.94 -14.00 5.24
C TYR A 284 12.98 -14.75 3.90
N VAL A 285 12.49 -14.10 2.87
CA VAL A 285 12.48 -14.51 1.48
C VAL A 285 13.10 -13.40 0.65
N ASP A 286 14.02 -13.77 -0.23
CA ASP A 286 14.49 -12.88 -1.29
C ASP A 286 13.99 -13.43 -2.63
N THR A 287 13.53 -12.50 -3.47
CA THR A 287 13.15 -12.72 -4.86
C THR A 287 14.14 -12.00 -5.78
N ASP A 288 13.97 -12.19 -7.08
CA ASP A 288 14.66 -11.41 -8.11
C ASP A 288 14.31 -9.91 -8.10
N ARG A 289 13.24 -9.50 -7.39
CA ARG A 289 12.74 -8.11 -7.36
C ARG A 289 12.84 -7.41 -6.02
N GLU A 290 12.84 -8.17 -4.93
CA GLU A 290 12.76 -7.66 -3.56
C GLU A 290 13.46 -8.61 -2.60
N THR A 291 14.14 -8.02 -1.62
CA THR A 291 14.88 -8.74 -0.58
C THR A 291 14.34 -8.40 0.80
N GLY A 292 14.49 -9.32 1.75
CA GLY A 292 14.06 -9.14 3.13
C GLY A 292 12.54 -9.22 3.33
N ILE A 293 11.82 -9.91 2.43
CA ILE A 293 10.38 -10.16 2.60
C ILE A 293 10.21 -11.10 3.80
N VAL A 294 9.52 -10.69 4.85
CA VAL A 294 9.33 -11.54 6.03
C VAL A 294 8.31 -12.65 5.71
N LEU A 295 8.70 -13.92 5.88
CA LEU A 295 7.80 -15.07 5.82
C LEU A 295 7.21 -15.37 7.20
N ILE A 296 8.04 -15.24 8.24
CA ILE A 296 7.65 -15.45 9.64
C ILE A 296 8.29 -14.36 10.49
N ASP A 297 7.47 -13.73 11.33
CA ASP A 297 7.92 -12.98 12.49
C ASP A 297 7.38 -13.67 13.74
N ARG A 298 8.29 -14.12 14.61
CA ARG A 298 7.92 -14.77 15.87
C ARG A 298 6.92 -13.95 16.68
N THR A 299 7.06 -12.63 16.70
CA THR A 299 6.21 -11.75 17.51
C THR A 299 4.77 -11.65 17.00
N GLU A 300 4.52 -12.08 15.76
CA GLU A 300 3.21 -12.11 15.12
C GLU A 300 2.52 -13.49 15.19
N LEU A 301 3.18 -14.50 15.77
CA LEU A 301 2.61 -15.84 15.90
C LEU A 301 1.52 -15.87 16.98
N SER A 302 0.43 -16.58 16.69
CA SER A 302 -0.64 -16.85 17.67
C SER A 302 -0.11 -17.57 18.91
N GLU A 303 0.86 -18.44 18.73
CA GLU A 303 1.53 -19.19 19.78
C GLU A 303 2.28 -18.24 20.69
N TYR A 304 3.02 -17.29 20.12
CA TYR A 304 3.75 -16.26 20.87
C TYR A 304 2.83 -15.36 21.70
N ALA A 305 1.68 -14.98 21.12
CA ALA A 305 0.70 -14.14 21.80
C ALA A 305 0.04 -14.82 23.03
N ASN A 306 0.08 -16.15 23.09
CA ASN A 306 -0.53 -16.94 24.16
C ASN A 306 0.51 -17.54 25.15
N MET A 307 1.79 -17.22 25.02
CA MET A 307 2.84 -17.75 25.91
C MET A 307 2.82 -17.09 27.29
N GLU A 308 3.20 -17.85 28.31
CA GLU A 308 3.48 -17.31 29.64
C GLU A 308 4.86 -16.61 29.69
N ASP A 309 5.07 -15.70 30.65
CA ASP A 309 6.31 -14.91 30.77
C ASP A 309 7.60 -15.75 30.90
N ASN A 310 7.47 -17.00 31.35
CA ASN A 310 8.56 -17.96 31.54
C ASN A 310 8.73 -18.95 30.37
N GLU A 311 7.97 -18.79 29.30
CA GLU A 311 8.04 -19.61 28.10
C GLU A 311 8.74 -18.87 26.96
N ASN A 312 9.35 -19.64 26.07
CA ASN A 312 9.98 -19.12 24.86
C ASN A 312 9.71 -20.06 23.69
N ILE A 313 9.44 -19.47 22.53
CA ILE A 313 9.32 -20.17 21.25
C ILE A 313 10.52 -19.84 20.37
N SER A 314 11.13 -20.88 19.83
CA SER A 314 12.17 -20.79 18.81
C SER A 314 11.58 -21.19 17.47
N VAL A 315 11.95 -20.47 16.41
CA VAL A 315 11.49 -20.68 15.03
C VAL A 315 12.70 -21.11 14.22
N VAL A 316 12.63 -22.28 13.59
CA VAL A 316 13.77 -22.88 12.86
C VAL A 316 13.33 -23.28 11.46
N LEU A 317 14.03 -22.81 10.42
CA LEU A 317 13.82 -23.19 9.04
C LEU A 317 14.47 -24.55 8.77
N MET A 318 13.66 -25.61 8.72
CA MET A 318 14.17 -26.97 8.58
C MET A 318 14.49 -27.37 7.15
N ALA A 319 13.59 -27.06 6.24
CA ALA A 319 13.73 -27.45 4.85
C ALA A 319 13.05 -26.44 3.93
N VAL A 320 13.56 -26.34 2.71
CA VAL A 320 12.97 -25.56 1.61
C VAL A 320 12.89 -26.50 0.41
N SER A 321 11.75 -26.51 -0.28
CA SER A 321 11.57 -27.32 -1.49
C SER A 321 12.51 -26.90 -2.61
N THR A 322 12.75 -27.79 -3.58
CA THR A 322 13.68 -27.52 -4.70
C THR A 322 13.24 -26.33 -5.56
N ASP A 323 11.93 -26.15 -5.74
CA ASP A 323 11.31 -24.99 -6.39
C ASP A 323 11.25 -23.72 -5.52
N LYS A 324 11.57 -23.83 -4.22
CA LYS A 324 11.49 -22.76 -3.21
C LYS A 324 10.09 -22.18 -3.04
N GLU A 325 9.06 -22.94 -3.39
CA GLU A 325 7.65 -22.57 -3.16
C GLU A 325 7.16 -22.97 -1.77
N TRP A 326 7.86 -23.89 -1.10
CA TRP A 326 7.49 -24.44 0.21
C TRP A 326 8.64 -24.41 1.21
N ALA A 327 8.29 -24.15 2.46
CA ALA A 327 9.20 -24.24 3.61
C ALA A 327 8.57 -25.10 4.72
N GLN A 328 9.37 -26.00 5.29
CA GLN A 328 9.06 -26.62 6.58
C GLN A 328 9.75 -25.82 7.67
N VAL A 329 8.99 -25.44 8.69
CA VAL A 329 9.47 -24.67 9.82
C VAL A 329 9.12 -25.40 11.11
N ASP A 330 10.10 -25.57 11.98
CA ASP A 330 9.90 -26.16 13.30
C ASP A 330 9.76 -25.08 14.36
N PHE A 331 8.81 -25.30 15.26
CA PHE A 331 8.55 -24.48 16.42
C PHE A 331 8.90 -25.27 17.67
N ILE A 332 9.82 -24.73 18.46
CA ILE A 332 10.28 -25.35 19.70
C ILE A 332 9.84 -24.45 20.86
N ILE A 333 8.90 -24.92 21.65
CA ILE A 333 8.38 -24.25 22.85
C ILE A 333 9.07 -24.83 24.07
N SER A 334 9.66 -23.97 24.89
CA SER A 334 10.40 -24.35 26.10
C SER A 334 10.04 -23.43 27.25
N GLY A 335 9.86 -23.98 28.46
CA GLY A 335 9.60 -23.21 29.68
C GLY A 335 10.73 -23.32 30.70
N GLU A 336 11.03 -22.25 31.42
CA GLU A 336 12.01 -22.30 32.52
C GLU A 336 11.59 -23.32 33.58
N GLY A 337 12.45 -24.30 33.85
CA GLY A 337 12.22 -25.35 34.84
C GLY A 337 11.40 -26.55 34.35
N GLN A 338 10.91 -26.53 33.10
CA GLN A 338 10.32 -27.71 32.46
C GLN A 338 11.42 -28.52 31.77
N GLY A 339 11.60 -29.78 32.16
CA GLY A 339 12.64 -30.67 31.61
C GLY A 339 12.38 -31.16 30.17
N ARG A 340 11.34 -30.66 29.48
CA ARG A 340 10.94 -31.08 28.14
C ARG A 340 10.49 -29.88 27.33
N ALA A 341 11.03 -29.74 26.12
CA ALA A 341 10.52 -28.82 25.11
C ALA A 341 9.45 -29.54 24.26
N GLU A 342 8.41 -28.81 23.88
CA GLU A 342 7.45 -29.26 22.87
C GLU A 342 7.92 -28.80 21.49
N GLU A 343 7.90 -29.71 20.53
CA GLU A 343 8.35 -29.45 19.17
C GLU A 343 7.28 -29.92 18.20
N TYR A 344 6.92 -29.04 17.27
CA TYR A 344 6.06 -29.39 16.14
C TYR A 344 6.52 -28.65 14.89
N SER A 345 6.25 -29.26 13.75
CA SER A 345 6.56 -28.70 12.44
C SER A 345 5.32 -28.06 11.83
N ALA A 346 5.50 -27.03 11.02
CA ALA A 346 4.47 -26.48 10.15
C ALA A 346 4.98 -26.34 8.71
N LEU A 347 4.05 -26.51 7.76
CA LEU A 347 4.32 -26.21 6.37
C LEU A 347 3.93 -24.76 6.07
N TYR A 348 4.75 -24.08 5.28
CA TYR A 348 4.48 -22.75 4.74
C TYR A 348 4.52 -22.79 3.22
N ASN A 349 3.53 -22.16 2.59
CA ASN A 349 3.63 -21.78 1.20
C ASN A 349 4.34 -20.42 1.12
N ILE A 350 5.54 -20.41 0.53
CA ILE A 350 6.40 -19.23 0.49
C ILE A 350 5.81 -18.16 -0.45
N ARG A 351 5.28 -18.56 -1.61
CA ARG A 351 4.62 -17.65 -2.55
C ARG A 351 3.49 -16.88 -1.89
N MET A 352 2.64 -17.58 -1.16
CA MET A 352 1.48 -17.02 -0.49
C MET A 352 1.85 -16.36 0.85
N LEU A 353 3.13 -16.44 1.27
CA LEU A 353 3.64 -16.03 2.57
C LEU A 353 2.72 -16.48 3.71
N ARG A 354 2.29 -17.75 3.67
CA ARG A 354 1.21 -18.25 4.50
C ARG A 354 1.51 -19.65 5.04
N ARG A 355 1.26 -19.85 6.34
CA ARG A 355 1.20 -21.17 6.97
C ARG A 355 0.03 -21.98 6.41
N VAL A 356 0.28 -23.24 6.09
CA VAL A 356 -0.76 -24.19 5.68
C VAL A 356 -1.52 -24.64 6.92
N ASP A 357 -2.85 -24.60 6.84
CA ASP A 357 -3.71 -25.10 7.92
C ASP A 357 -3.60 -26.63 8.02
N GLU A 358 -3.57 -27.16 9.24
CA GLU A 358 -3.47 -28.61 9.47
C GLU A 358 -4.65 -29.38 8.85
N SER A 359 -5.83 -28.76 8.75
CA SER A 359 -7.00 -29.36 8.09
C SER A 359 -6.82 -29.58 6.59
N VAL A 360 -5.95 -28.82 5.93
CA VAL A 360 -5.59 -29.00 4.51
C VAL A 360 -4.60 -30.15 4.36
N LEU A 361 -3.69 -30.31 5.32
CA LEU A 361 -2.65 -31.32 5.28
C LEU A 361 -3.14 -32.70 5.71
N ASP A 362 -4.17 -32.77 6.56
CA ASP A 362 -4.65 -34.00 7.22
C ASP A 362 -3.55 -34.74 8.01
N ILE A 363 -2.55 -33.99 8.50
CA ILE A 363 -1.45 -34.50 9.33
C ILE A 363 -1.37 -33.69 10.63
N LYS A 364 -1.05 -34.36 11.74
CA LYS A 364 -0.88 -33.72 13.06
C LYS A 364 0.58 -33.63 13.52
N TYR A 365 1.45 -34.50 13.01
CA TYR A 365 2.87 -34.54 13.36
C TYR A 365 3.66 -35.34 12.32
N GLY A 366 5.00 -35.25 12.36
CA GLY A 366 5.90 -36.10 11.59
C GLY A 366 6.09 -35.66 10.14
N MET A 367 6.53 -34.41 9.93
CA MET A 367 7.04 -33.93 8.64
C MET A 367 8.55 -34.13 8.53
N PHE A 368 9.01 -34.71 7.42
CA PHE A 368 10.41 -35.11 7.23
C PHE A 368 11.13 -34.38 6.10
N GLY A 369 10.49 -33.34 5.54
CA GLY A 369 11.03 -32.53 4.44
C GLY A 369 10.39 -32.83 3.10
N PHE A 370 11.11 -32.52 2.01
CA PHE A 370 10.57 -32.56 0.66
C PHE A 370 11.21 -33.65 -0.18
N VAL A 371 10.40 -34.32 -1.00
CA VAL A 371 10.85 -35.31 -1.98
C VAL A 371 10.38 -34.89 -3.37
N GLU A 372 11.30 -34.91 -4.34
CA GLU A 372 10.99 -34.66 -5.73
C GLU A 372 10.95 -36.00 -6.49
N ASP A 373 9.82 -36.27 -7.15
CA ASP A 373 9.65 -37.43 -8.02
C ASP A 373 8.96 -37.02 -9.33
N ASN A 374 9.58 -37.36 -10.46
CA ASN A 374 9.08 -37.05 -11.81
C ASN A 374 8.72 -35.56 -12.04
N GLY A 375 9.50 -34.64 -11.46
CA GLY A 375 9.31 -33.19 -11.57
C GLY A 375 8.16 -32.65 -10.70
N LYS A 376 7.62 -33.47 -9.81
CA LYS A 376 6.62 -33.08 -8.81
C LYS A 376 7.22 -33.14 -7.41
N ILE A 377 6.85 -32.18 -6.57
CA ILE A 377 7.32 -32.08 -5.20
C ILE A 377 6.24 -32.58 -4.25
N TRP A 378 6.67 -33.41 -3.31
CA TRP A 378 5.88 -34.01 -2.26
C TRP A 378 6.44 -33.58 -0.91
N LEU A 379 5.56 -33.44 0.08
CA LEU A 379 5.96 -33.38 1.48
C LEU A 379 6.02 -34.82 2.01
N ASP A 380 7.16 -35.23 2.54
CA ASP A 380 7.33 -36.52 3.19
C ASP A 380 6.81 -36.45 4.63
N THR A 381 5.92 -37.36 4.98
CA THR A 381 5.28 -37.40 6.29
C THR A 381 5.21 -38.82 6.84
N ILE A 382 4.91 -38.96 8.13
CA ILE A 382 4.76 -40.27 8.77
C ILE A 382 3.64 -41.12 8.16
N ASP A 383 2.61 -40.48 7.59
CA ASP A 383 1.48 -41.15 6.94
C ASP A 383 1.69 -41.31 5.42
N GLY A 384 2.87 -40.95 4.90
CA GLY A 384 3.26 -41.05 3.50
C GLY A 384 3.47 -39.69 2.83
N PHE A 385 3.37 -39.66 1.50
CA PHE A 385 3.63 -38.46 0.71
C PHE A 385 2.37 -37.60 0.53
N VAL A 386 2.48 -36.30 0.86
CA VAL A 386 1.43 -35.30 0.62
C VAL A 386 1.71 -34.54 -0.66
N ASP A 387 0.69 -34.49 -1.53
CA ASP A 387 0.71 -33.77 -2.80
C ASP A 387 0.64 -32.25 -2.60
N LEU A 388 1.75 -31.54 -2.83
CA LEU A 388 1.82 -30.10 -2.61
C LEU A 388 1.06 -29.28 -3.66
N ASP A 389 0.85 -29.80 -4.88
CA ASP A 389 0.02 -29.11 -5.87
C ASP A 389 -1.45 -29.12 -5.45
N ARG A 390 -1.92 -30.24 -4.88
CA ARG A 390 -3.26 -30.33 -4.27
C ARG A 390 -3.42 -29.33 -3.13
N VAL A 391 -2.44 -29.28 -2.21
CA VAL A 391 -2.44 -28.34 -1.07
C VAL A 391 -2.50 -26.89 -1.58
N ARG A 392 -1.71 -26.53 -2.59
CA ARG A 392 -1.72 -25.19 -3.18
C ARG A 392 -3.11 -24.80 -3.71
N GLU A 393 -3.77 -25.71 -4.42
CA GLU A 393 -5.11 -25.47 -4.96
C GLU A 393 -6.18 -25.35 -3.87
N GLU A 394 -6.10 -26.16 -2.81
CA GLU A 394 -7.00 -26.04 -1.65
C GLU A 394 -6.81 -24.68 -0.94
N MET A 395 -5.56 -24.27 -0.71
CA MET A 395 -5.24 -22.97 -0.12
C MET A 395 -5.72 -21.77 -0.96
N ARG A 396 -5.78 -21.89 -2.30
CA ARG A 396 -6.31 -20.85 -3.19
C ARG A 396 -7.83 -20.69 -3.08
N ASN A 397 -8.52 -21.77 -2.73
CA ASN A 397 -9.99 -21.81 -2.63
C ASN A 397 -10.50 -21.42 -1.23
N GLU A 398 -9.62 -21.38 -0.22
CA GLU A 398 -9.94 -20.80 1.07
C GLU A 398 -10.19 -19.29 0.95
N LYS A 399 -11.31 -18.82 1.51
CA LYS A 399 -11.51 -17.38 1.69
C LYS A 399 -10.47 -16.87 2.68
N PRO A 400 -9.78 -15.75 2.40
CA PRO A 400 -8.95 -15.12 3.42
C PRO A 400 -9.84 -14.77 4.62
N PHE A 401 -9.49 -15.30 5.79
CA PHE A 401 -10.08 -14.94 7.08
C PHE A 401 -9.72 -13.50 7.45
#